data_AF-A0A6P0V6B5-F1
#
_entry.id   AF-A0A6P0V6B5-F1
#
_cell.length_a   1.000
_cell.length_b   1.000
_cell.length_c   1.000
_cell.angle_alpha   90.00
_cell.angle_beta   90.00
_cell.angle_gamma   90.00
#
_symmetry.space_group_name_H-M   'P 1'
#
loop_
_entity.id
_entity.type
_entity.pdbx_description
1 polymer ?
#
loop_
_entity_poly.entity_id
_entity_poly.type
_entity_poly.pdbx_seq_one_letter_code
_entity_poly.pdbx_strand_id
1 'polypeptide(L)'
;MIVAERIESLKAGILAALSFTLAYSITAVAHRWVLAKQFELFAFLQITNEVDWLLKLAVACLSGFLFGVTYRYIIRQDDNSHLKGGAVLAFGLVRGLTPVEVQPNLTEAYWLLGILAIESILDFAIARFTLDWAIHFQWLKTFNSQ
;
A
#
# COMPACT_ATOMS: atom_id res chain seq x y z
N MET A 1 26.54 14.53 4.03
CA MET A 1 26.28 13.13 3.59
C MET A 1 24.99 12.56 4.18
N ILE A 2 24.80 12.52 5.50
CA ILE A 2 23.61 11.92 6.15
C ILE A 2 22.27 12.64 5.84
N VAL A 3 22.26 13.97 5.73
CA VAL A 3 21.02 14.74 5.47
C VAL A 3 20.50 14.53 4.04
N ALA A 4 21.37 14.39 3.05
CA ALA A 4 20.99 14.11 1.67
C ALA A 4 20.30 12.74 1.54
N GLU A 5 20.79 11.73 2.26
CA GLU A 5 20.16 10.40 2.28
C GLU A 5 18.74 10.45 2.84
N ARG A 6 18.54 11.24 3.90
CA ARG A 6 17.24 11.43 4.54
C ARG A 6 16.23 12.12 3.64
N ILE A 7 16.64 13.13 2.87
CA ILE A 7 15.76 13.85 1.94
C ILE A 7 15.28 12.93 0.82
N GLU A 8 16.17 12.09 0.28
CA GLU A 8 15.78 11.17 -0.79
C GLU A 8 14.87 10.03 -0.29
N SER A 9 15.05 9.57 0.95
CA SER A 9 14.14 8.58 1.54
C SER A 9 12.76 9.20 1.81
N LEU A 10 12.72 10.46 2.22
CA LEU A 10 11.49 11.22 2.37
C LEU A 10 10.77 11.38 1.02
N LYS A 11 11.50 11.69 -0.05
CA LYS A 11 10.95 11.80 -1.41
C LYS A 11 10.38 10.46 -1.90
N ALA A 12 11.09 9.35 -1.66
CA ALA A 12 10.60 8.02 -1.99
C ALA A 12 9.33 7.68 -1.20
N GLY A 13 9.30 7.98 0.10
CA GLY A 13 8.12 7.82 0.94
C GLY A 13 6.92 8.63 0.43
N ILE A 14 7.12 9.90 0.07
CA ILE A 14 6.03 10.76 -0.45
C ILE A 14 5.50 10.25 -1.79
N LEU A 15 6.38 9.82 -2.71
CA LEU A 15 5.96 9.26 -4.00
C LEU A 15 5.16 7.97 -3.83
N ALA A 16 5.62 7.08 -2.94
CA ALA A 16 4.89 5.86 -2.60
C ALA A 16 3.54 6.16 -1.95
N ALA A 17 3.50 7.10 -1.00
CA ALA A 17 2.29 7.53 -0.34
C ALA A 17 1.25 8.07 -1.33
N LEU A 18 1.66 8.95 -2.26
CA LEU A 18 0.77 9.51 -3.28
C LEU A 18 0.25 8.42 -4.23
N SER A 19 1.13 7.55 -4.73
CA SER A 19 0.73 6.45 -5.61
C SER A 19 -0.22 5.49 -4.91
N PHE A 20 0.07 5.15 -3.66
CA PHE A 20 -0.74 4.25 -2.86
C PHE A 20 -2.11 4.87 -2.54
N THR A 21 -2.14 6.15 -2.20
CA THR A 21 -3.39 6.87 -1.88
C THR A 21 -4.27 7.00 -3.12
N LEU A 22 -3.69 7.23 -4.30
CA LEU A 22 -4.41 7.22 -5.58
C LEU A 22 -4.97 5.84 -5.91
N ALA A 23 -4.15 4.79 -5.81
CA ALA A 23 -4.60 3.41 -6.02
C ALA A 23 -5.75 3.06 -5.07
N TYR A 24 -5.56 3.30 -3.77
CA TYR A 24 -6.59 3.10 -2.75
C TYR A 24 -7.87 3.92 -3.01
N SER A 25 -7.76 5.12 -3.56
CA SER A 25 -8.93 5.93 -3.91
C SER A 25 -9.72 5.30 -5.06
N ILE A 26 -9.04 4.76 -6.08
CA ILE A 26 -9.68 4.02 -7.17
C ILE A 26 -10.37 2.77 -6.62
N THR A 27 -9.68 2.03 -5.77
CA THR A 27 -10.17 0.84 -5.06
C THR A 27 -11.40 1.17 -4.19
N ALA A 28 -11.37 2.28 -3.46
CA ALA A 28 -12.49 2.75 -2.65
C ALA A 28 -13.72 3.17 -3.50
N VAL A 29 -13.50 3.78 -4.66
CA VAL A 29 -14.57 4.11 -5.61
C VAL A 29 -15.14 2.84 -6.26
N ALA A 30 -14.28 1.89 -6.65
CA ALA A 30 -14.68 0.60 -7.18
C ALA A 30 -15.53 -0.17 -6.16
N HIS A 31 -15.11 -0.17 -4.90
CA HIS A 31 -15.91 -0.67 -3.79
C HIS A 31 -17.27 0.02 -3.72
N ARG A 32 -17.35 1.35 -3.72
CA ARG A 32 -18.65 2.05 -3.73
C ARG A 32 -19.55 1.69 -4.92
N TRP A 33 -18.98 1.44 -6.10
CA TRP A 33 -19.74 1.08 -7.31
C TRP A 33 -20.19 -0.38 -7.34
N VAL A 34 -19.34 -1.30 -6.89
CA VAL A 34 -19.59 -2.75 -6.95
C VAL A 34 -20.35 -3.26 -5.71
N LEU A 35 -20.21 -2.61 -4.54
CA LEU A 35 -20.72 -3.11 -3.25
C LEU A 35 -22.13 -2.65 -2.87
N ALA A 36 -22.82 -1.83 -3.65
CA ALA A 36 -24.18 -1.39 -3.32
C ALA A 36 -25.21 -2.55 -3.24
N LYS A 37 -24.82 -3.80 -3.52
CA LYS A 37 -25.76 -4.90 -3.74
C LYS A 37 -25.53 -6.23 -3.01
N GLN A 38 -24.43 -6.48 -2.29
CA GLN A 38 -24.11 -7.89 -1.95
C GLN A 38 -23.56 -8.24 -0.54
N PHE A 39 -22.84 -7.42 0.23
CA PHE A 39 -22.23 -7.94 1.49
C PHE A 39 -22.09 -6.95 2.65
N GLU A 40 -22.61 -7.35 3.83
CA GLU A 40 -22.49 -6.65 5.11
C GLU A 40 -21.05 -6.59 5.67
N LEU A 41 -20.12 -7.42 5.16
CA LEU A 41 -18.72 -7.44 5.59
C LEU A 41 -17.93 -6.19 5.22
N PHE A 42 -18.39 -5.47 4.21
CA PHE A 42 -17.82 -4.18 3.85
C PHE A 42 -18.45 -3.01 4.62
N ALA A 43 -19.34 -3.24 5.60
CA ALA A 43 -19.85 -2.18 6.47
C ALA A 43 -18.71 -1.48 7.25
N PHE A 44 -17.65 -2.20 7.63
CA PHE A 44 -16.44 -1.60 8.19
C PHE A 44 -15.68 -0.73 7.17
N LEU A 45 -15.72 -1.11 5.88
CA LEU A 45 -15.13 -0.33 4.79
C LEU A 45 -16.05 0.78 4.28
N GLN A 46 -17.36 0.73 4.57
CA GLN A 46 -18.29 1.81 4.28
C GLN A 46 -17.82 3.09 4.96
N ILE A 47 -17.79 4.13 4.14
CA ILE A 47 -17.50 5.49 4.56
C ILE A 47 -18.86 6.06 4.94
N THR A 48 -19.24 5.90 6.21
CA THR A 48 -20.48 6.45 6.76
C THR A 48 -20.29 7.91 7.17
N ASN A 49 -19.10 8.27 7.67
CA ASN A 49 -18.74 9.63 8.07
C ASN A 49 -17.52 10.16 7.32
N GLU A 50 -17.43 11.48 7.16
CA GLU A 50 -16.24 12.13 6.55
C GLU A 50 -14.96 11.87 7.36
N VAL A 51 -15.09 11.71 8.68
CA VAL A 51 -13.98 11.41 9.59
C VAL A 51 -13.39 10.01 9.29
N ASP A 52 -14.24 9.01 9.03
CA ASP A 52 -13.78 7.65 8.71
C ASP A 52 -13.08 7.59 7.35
N TRP A 53 -13.53 8.41 6.40
CA TRP A 53 -12.85 8.56 5.13
C TRP A 53 -11.45 9.14 5.30
N LEU A 54 -11.33 10.23 6.04
CA LEU A 54 -10.06 10.90 6.29
C LEU A 54 -9.09 9.99 7.05
N LEU A 55 -9.59 9.23 8.02
CA LEU A 55 -8.80 8.28 8.78
C LEU A 55 -8.28 7.13 7.90
N LYS A 56 -9.13 6.52 7.07
CA LYS A 56 -8.73 5.48 6.11
C LYS A 56 -7.71 6.00 5.10
N LEU A 57 -7.89 7.24 4.63
CA LEU A 57 -6.94 7.90 3.74
C LEU A 57 -5.60 8.16 4.43
N ALA A 58 -5.62 8.60 5.69
CA ALA A 58 -4.41 8.82 6.49
C ALA A 58 -3.66 7.50 6.73
N VAL A 59 -4.36 6.43 7.08
CA VAL A 59 -3.75 5.09 7.25
C VAL A 59 -3.18 4.59 5.92
N ALA A 60 -3.90 4.75 4.80
CA ALA A 60 -3.41 4.37 3.49
C ALA A 60 -2.14 5.16 3.09
N CYS A 61 -2.15 6.48 3.31
CA CYS A 61 -1.02 7.37 3.07
C CYS A 61 0.19 6.99 3.93
N LEU A 62 -0.01 6.76 5.23
CA LEU A 62 1.05 6.36 6.16
C LEU A 62 1.61 4.98 5.79
N SER A 63 0.75 4.04 5.43
CA SER A 63 1.13 2.69 4.99
C SER A 63 1.96 2.72 3.70
N GLY A 64 1.53 3.51 2.70
CA GLY A 64 2.30 3.74 1.47
C GLY A 64 3.61 4.46 1.73
N PHE A 65 3.63 5.43 2.65
CA PHE A 65 4.85 6.14 3.05
C PHE A 65 5.88 5.20 3.70
N LEU A 66 5.45 4.43 4.71
CA LEU A 66 6.31 3.45 5.38
C LEU A 66 6.81 2.39 4.39
N PHE A 67 5.96 1.94 3.49
CA PHE A 67 6.36 1.02 2.42
C PHE A 67 7.43 1.64 1.53
N GLY A 68 7.26 2.88 1.06
CA GLY A 68 8.23 3.54 0.18
C GLY A 68 9.60 3.77 0.83
N VAL A 69 9.60 4.19 2.10
CA VAL A 69 10.85 4.34 2.88
C VAL A 69 11.53 2.99 3.02
N THR A 70 10.80 1.96 3.48
CA THR A 70 11.31 0.60 3.68
C THR A 70 11.81 -0.01 2.37
N TYR A 71 11.04 0.14 1.29
CA TYR A 71 11.35 -0.38 -0.03
C TYR A 71 12.70 0.15 -0.50
N ARG A 72 12.95 1.46 -0.38
CA ARG A 72 14.24 2.08 -0.74
C ARG A 72 15.44 1.45 -0.01
N TYR A 73 15.29 1.11 1.27
CA TYR A 73 16.35 0.44 2.02
C TYR A 73 16.60 -0.98 1.51
N ILE A 74 15.55 -1.71 1.11
CA ILE A 74 15.66 -3.07 0.56
C ILE A 74 16.45 -3.08 -0.75
N ILE A 75 16.13 -2.19 -1.69
CA ILE A 75 16.81 -2.09 -3.00
C ILE A 75 18.27 -1.61 -2.88
N ARG A 76 18.64 -0.95 -1.77
CA ARG A 76 20.03 -0.55 -1.50
C ARG A 76 20.90 -1.75 -1.10
N GLN A 77 20.31 -2.77 -0.48
CA GLN A 77 21.06 -3.87 0.12
C GLN A 77 21.20 -5.07 -0.82
N ASP A 78 20.24 -5.31 -1.71
CA ASP A 78 20.28 -6.43 -2.66
C ASP A 78 19.39 -6.17 -3.89
N ASP A 79 19.88 -6.46 -5.10
CA ASP A 79 19.08 -6.39 -6.34
C ASP A 79 18.28 -7.69 -6.58
N ASN A 80 17.86 -8.34 -5.48
CA ASN A 80 17.15 -9.60 -5.53
C ASN A 80 15.65 -9.34 -5.74
N SER A 81 15.13 -9.77 -6.89
CA SER A 81 13.72 -9.63 -7.26
C SER A 81 12.78 -10.32 -6.26
N HIS A 82 13.23 -11.37 -5.56
CA HIS A 82 12.46 -12.08 -4.55
C HIS A 82 12.24 -11.25 -3.28
N LEU A 83 13.24 -10.49 -2.83
CA LEU A 83 13.12 -9.60 -1.66
C LEU A 83 12.11 -8.49 -1.90
N LYS A 84 12.13 -7.90 -3.10
CA LYS A 84 11.18 -6.87 -3.51
C LYS A 84 9.74 -7.41 -3.56
N GLY A 85 9.56 -8.66 -4.02
CA GLY A 85 8.26 -9.33 -4.05
C GLY A 85 7.75 -9.67 -2.66
N GLY A 86 8.63 -10.20 -1.79
CA GLY A 86 8.33 -10.50 -0.40
C GLY A 86 7.89 -9.27 0.40
N ALA A 87 8.48 -8.09 0.15
CA ALA A 87 8.05 -6.84 0.79
C ALA A 87 6.62 -6.46 0.43
N VAL A 88 6.25 -6.54 -0.85
CA VAL A 88 4.89 -6.27 -1.32
C VAL A 88 3.90 -7.27 -0.70
N LEU A 89 4.25 -8.55 -0.67
CA LEU A 89 3.41 -9.58 -0.07
C LEU A 89 3.23 -9.38 1.43
N ALA A 90 4.30 -9.06 2.17
CA ALA A 90 4.22 -8.84 3.62
C ALA A 90 3.31 -7.65 3.96
N PHE A 91 3.51 -6.51 3.32
CA PHE A 91 2.67 -5.33 3.55
C PHE A 91 1.23 -5.52 3.07
N GLY A 92 1.04 -6.16 1.92
CA GLY A 92 -0.27 -6.47 1.36
C GLY A 92 -1.07 -7.45 2.22
N LEU A 93 -0.43 -8.51 2.73
CA LEU A 93 -1.08 -9.48 3.62
C LEU A 93 -1.42 -8.87 4.97
N VAL A 94 -0.50 -8.15 5.62
CA VAL A 94 -0.78 -7.49 6.92
C VAL A 94 -2.00 -6.57 6.82
N ARG A 95 -2.08 -5.79 5.74
CA ARG A 95 -3.23 -4.91 5.48
C ARG A 95 -4.50 -5.70 5.12
N GLY A 96 -4.38 -6.69 4.24
CA GLY A 96 -5.51 -7.47 3.73
C GLY A 96 -6.16 -8.38 4.78
N LEU A 97 -5.38 -8.83 5.78
CA LEU A 97 -5.88 -9.66 6.87
C LEU A 97 -6.41 -8.85 8.06
N THR A 98 -6.19 -7.52 8.09
CA THR A 98 -6.67 -6.67 9.20
C THR A 98 -8.16 -6.87 9.53
N PRO A 99 -9.10 -7.04 8.56
CA PRO A 99 -10.50 -7.28 8.90
C PRO A 99 -10.77 -8.60 9.60
N VAL A 100 -9.90 -9.61 9.44
CA VAL A 100 -9.99 -10.90 10.15
C VAL A 100 -9.83 -10.72 11.65
N GLU A 101 -8.95 -9.81 12.06
CA GLU A 101 -8.71 -9.51 13.48
C GLU A 101 -9.86 -8.71 14.10
N VAL A 102 -10.53 -7.87 13.30
CA VAL A 102 -11.58 -6.96 13.77
C VAL A 102 -12.96 -7.64 13.81
N GLN A 103 -13.23 -8.62 12.93
CA GLN A 103 -14.55 -9.22 12.78
C GLN A 103 -14.53 -10.75 13.01
N PRO A 104 -14.89 -11.25 14.21
CA PRO A 104 -14.80 -12.67 14.54
C PRO A 104 -15.80 -13.59 13.82
N ASN A 105 -16.77 -13.05 13.07
CA ASN A 105 -17.82 -13.81 12.36
C ASN A 105 -17.56 -14.01 10.85
N LEU A 106 -16.28 -13.95 10.44
CA LEU A 106 -15.86 -14.00 9.03
C LEU A 106 -15.86 -15.40 8.37
N THR A 107 -16.35 -16.42 9.08
CA THR A 107 -16.32 -17.83 8.67
C THR A 107 -17.05 -18.11 7.35
N GLU A 108 -18.03 -17.29 6.95
CA GLU A 108 -18.74 -17.51 5.66
C GLU A 108 -18.08 -16.81 4.46
N ALA A 109 -17.02 -16.04 4.67
CA ALA A 109 -16.50 -15.11 3.67
C ALA A 109 -15.00 -15.26 3.38
N TYR A 110 -14.47 -16.48 3.51
CA TYR A 110 -13.08 -16.79 3.14
C TYR A 110 -12.73 -16.34 1.71
N TRP A 111 -13.68 -16.42 0.77
CA TRP A 111 -13.49 -15.94 -0.60
C TRP A 111 -13.29 -14.42 -0.68
N LEU A 112 -14.04 -13.64 0.11
CA LEU A 112 -13.93 -12.18 0.15
C LEU A 112 -12.64 -11.73 0.83
N LEU A 113 -12.18 -12.46 1.85
CA LEU A 113 -10.88 -12.23 2.47
C LEU A 113 -9.74 -12.42 1.48
N GLY A 114 -9.82 -13.45 0.63
CA GLY A 114 -8.87 -13.66 -0.46
C GLY A 114 -8.84 -12.48 -1.43
N ILE A 115 -10.02 -11.99 -1.85
CA ILE A 115 -10.12 -10.83 -2.75
C ILE A 115 -9.51 -9.59 -2.12
N LEU A 116 -9.80 -9.30 -0.84
CA LEU A 116 -9.27 -8.12 -0.16
C LEU A 116 -7.75 -8.18 0.06
N ALA A 117 -7.22 -9.37 0.34
CA ALA A 117 -5.78 -9.59 0.42
C ALA A 117 -5.10 -9.36 -0.94
N ILE A 118 -5.69 -9.89 -2.02
CA ILE A 118 -5.19 -9.69 -3.39
C ILE A 118 -5.24 -8.21 -3.77
N GLU A 119 -6.33 -7.52 -3.46
CA GLU A 119 -6.49 -6.09 -3.71
C GLU A 119 -5.44 -5.26 -2.97
N SER A 120 -5.21 -5.55 -1.68
CA SER A 120 -4.15 -4.90 -0.88
C SER A 120 -2.76 -5.16 -1.48
N ILE A 121 -2.48 -6.39 -1.91
CA ILE A 121 -1.23 -6.75 -2.58
C ILE A 121 -1.08 -5.98 -3.90
N LEU A 122 -2.14 -5.83 -4.68
CA LEU A 122 -2.14 -5.07 -5.92
C LEU A 122 -1.86 -3.58 -5.68
N ASP A 123 -2.45 -2.96 -4.66
CA ASP A 123 -2.18 -1.56 -4.30
C ASP A 123 -0.69 -1.35 -3.96
N PHE A 124 -0.10 -2.25 -3.17
CA PHE A 124 1.34 -2.19 -2.87
C PHE A 124 2.21 -2.54 -4.07
N ALA A 125 1.76 -3.41 -4.98
CA ALA A 125 2.46 -3.71 -6.21
C ALA A 125 2.50 -2.49 -7.15
N ILE A 126 1.41 -1.73 -7.24
CA ILE A 126 1.36 -0.46 -7.98
C ILE A 126 2.32 0.55 -7.34
N ALA A 127 2.28 0.72 -6.02
CA ALA A 127 3.21 1.62 -5.32
C ALA A 127 4.67 1.23 -5.55
N ARG A 128 4.98 -0.08 -5.54
CA ARG A 128 6.29 -0.60 -5.91
C ARG A 128 6.65 -0.24 -7.35
N PHE A 129 5.76 -0.48 -8.31
CA PHE A 129 6.02 -0.21 -9.71
C PHE A 129 6.32 1.27 -9.95
N THR A 130 5.56 2.16 -9.29
CA THR A 130 5.82 3.61 -9.31
C THR A 130 7.19 3.97 -8.72
N LEU A 131 7.60 3.30 -7.64
CA LEU A 131 8.93 3.49 -7.05
C LEU A 131 10.05 2.99 -7.96
N ASP A 132 9.90 1.79 -8.53
CA ASP A 132 10.85 1.23 -9.50
C ASP A 132 10.98 2.14 -10.72
N TRP A 133 9.87 2.70 -11.21
CA TRP A 133 9.85 3.70 -12.27
C TRP A 133 10.57 4.99 -11.86
N ALA A 134 10.31 5.52 -10.65
CA ALA A 134 10.94 6.74 -10.15
C ALA A 134 12.47 6.59 -9.96
N ILE A 135 12.92 5.37 -9.61
CA ILE A 135 14.34 5.03 -9.51
C ILE A 135 14.97 4.89 -10.89
N HIS A 136 14.28 4.22 -11.83
CA HIS A 136 14.75 4.05 -13.21
C HIS A 136 14.90 5.40 -13.93
N PHE A 137 14.00 6.35 -13.69
CA PHE A 137 14.07 7.72 -14.22
C PHE A 137 15.09 8.63 -13.50
N GLN A 138 15.94 8.09 -12.61
CA GLN A 138 16.94 8.84 -11.83
C GLN A 138 16.34 9.98 -10.99
N TRP A 139 15.02 9.96 -10.75
CA TRP A 139 14.34 10.97 -9.93
C TRP A 139 14.65 10.79 -8.44
N LEU A 140 15.12 9.58 -8.08
CA LEU A 140 15.75 9.22 -6.84
C LEU A 140 17.15 8.69 -7.20
N LYS A 141 18.23 9.36 -6.78
CA LYS A 141 19.56 8.76 -6.93
C LYS A 141 19.63 7.54 -6.01
N THR A 142 19.97 6.41 -6.59
CA THR A 142 20.53 5.29 -5.84
C THR A 142 21.90 5.73 -5.31
N PHE A 143 22.29 5.22 -4.14
CA PHE A 143 23.50 5.60 -3.40
C PHE A 143 24.84 5.28 -4.10
N ASN A 144 24.82 5.11 -5.42
CA ASN A 144 25.95 4.74 -6.24
C ASN A 144 26.03 5.63 -7.48
N SER A 145 26.29 6.92 -7.23
CA SER A 145 27.14 7.68 -8.14
C SER A 145 28.29 8.16 -7.28
N GLN A 146 29.39 7.43 -7.38
CA GLN A 146 30.71 8.03 -7.19
C GLN A 146 30.84 9.29 -8.05
#